data_AF-A0A925HCD2-F1
#
_entry.id   AF-A0A925HCD2-F1
#
_cell.length_a   1.000
_cell.length_b   1.000
_cell.length_c   1.000
_cell.angle_alpha   90.00
_cell.angle_beta   90.00
_cell.angle_gamma   90.00
#
_symmetry.space_group_name_H-M   'P 1'
#
loop_
_entity.id
_entity.type
_entity.pdbx_description
1 polymer ?
#
loop_
_entity_poly.entity_id
_entity_poly.type
_entity_poly.pdbx_seq_one_letter_code
_entity_poly.pdbx_strand_id
1 'polypeptide(L)' 'MTESVKVSVNGQDYQVEKGARLIDVCREQGHSVPSFCYYADLALQASCRMCLVRIEKMPKL' A
#
# COMPACT_ATOMS: atom_id res chain seq x y z
N MET A 1 -12.26 7.28 -15.28
CA MET A 1 -11.44 8.52 -15.29
C MET A 1 -10.43 8.35 -14.18
N THR A 2 -9.19 8.06 -14.53
CA THR A 2 -8.15 7.62 -13.60
C THR A 2 -7.46 8.85 -13.01
N GLU A 3 -7.97 9.36 -11.89
CA GLU A 3 -7.34 10.48 -11.18
C GLU A 3 -6.08 9.95 -10.49
N SER A 4 -4.92 10.54 -10.78
CA SER A 4 -3.65 10.14 -10.16
C SER A 4 -3.32 11.05 -8.98
N VAL A 5 -2.84 10.48 -7.87
CA VAL A 5 -2.35 11.20 -6.69
C VAL A 5 -0.85 10.97 -6.50
N LYS A 6 -0.18 11.97 -5.93
CA LYS A 6 1.24 11.88 -5.58
C LYS A 6 1.39 11.29 -4.17
N VAL A 7 2.20 10.25 -4.03
CA VAL A 7 2.54 9.62 -2.74
C VAL A 7 4.05 9.49 -2.61
N SER A 8 4.57 9.56 -1.39
CA SER A 8 5.99 9.31 -1.10
C SER A 8 6.13 8.00 -0.33
N VAL A 9 6.97 7.09 -0.81
CA VAL A 9 7.25 5.79 -0.20
C VAL A 9 8.75 5.69 0.03
N ASN A 10 9.17 5.53 1.30
CA ASN A 10 10.59 5.47 1.69
C ASN A 10 11.46 6.63 1.17
N GLY A 11 10.87 7.83 1.05
CA GLY A 11 11.56 9.04 0.58
C GLY A 11 11.60 9.20 -0.94
N GLN A 12 10.99 8.28 -1.70
CA GLN A 12 10.86 8.38 -3.15
C GLN A 12 9.41 8.71 -3.54
N ASP A 13 9.25 9.64 -4.47
CA ASP A 13 7.94 10.12 -4.92
C ASP A 13 7.42 9.31 -6.10
N TYR A 14 6.14 8.95 -6.03
CA TYR A 14 5.45 8.17 -7.05
C TYR A 14 4.09 8.78 -7.39
N GLN A 15 3.65 8.55 -8.61
CA GLN A 15 2.32 8.93 -9.09
C GLN A 15 1.47 7.66 -9.23
N VAL A 16 0.40 7.57 -8.45
CA VAL A 16 -0.41 6.36 -8.32
C VAL A 16 -1.87 6.66 -8.59
N GLU A 17 -2.64 5.66 -9.00
CA GLU A 17 -4.06 5.80 -9.17
C GLU A 17 -4.76 6.06 -7.82
N LYS A 18 -5.67 7.03 -7.80
CA LYS A 18 -6.50 7.32 -6.64
C LYS A 18 -7.38 6.11 -6.32
N GLY A 19 -7.25 5.60 -5.09
CA GLY A 19 -7.97 4.40 -4.65
C GLY A 19 -7.16 3.12 -4.81
N ALA A 20 -5.96 3.17 -5.39
CA ALA A 20 -5.03 2.06 -5.37
C ALA A 20 -4.69 1.66 -3.93
N ARG A 21 -4.48 0.36 -3.71
CA ARG A 21 -4.13 -0.16 -2.38
C ARG A 21 -2.66 0.03 -2.12
N LEU A 22 -2.31 0.43 -0.89
CA LEU A 22 -0.93 0.71 -0.50
C LEU A 22 -0.01 -0.52 -0.68
N ILE A 23 -0.51 -1.73 -0.43
CA ILE A 23 0.27 -2.96 -0.59
C ILE A 23 0.64 -3.23 -2.06
N ASP A 24 -0.24 -2.90 -3.00
CA ASP A 24 0.00 -3.07 -4.44
C ASP A 24 1.02 -2.04 -4.91
N VAL A 25 0.79 -0.77 -4.57
CA VAL A 25 1.71 0.34 -4.87
C VAL A 25 3.11 0.05 -4.39
N CYS A 26 3.29 -0.38 -3.13
CA CYS A 26 4.61 -0.69 -2.61
C CYS A 26 5.29 -1.83 -3.41
N ARG A 27 4.55 -2.90 -3.73
CA ARG A 27 5.10 -4.05 -4.47
C ARG A 27 5.48 -3.69 -5.90
N GLU A 28 4.65 -2.93 -6.60
CA GLU A 28 4.90 -2.47 -7.97
C GLU A 28 6.17 -1.61 -8.07
N GLN A 29 6.48 -0.85 -7.02
CA GLN A 29 7.69 -0.03 -6.94
C GLN A 29 8.90 -0.76 -6.32
N GLY A 30 8.81 -2.08 -6.14
CA GLY A 30 9.92 -2.92 -5.64
C GLY A 30 10.07 -2.95 -4.11
N HIS A 31 9.14 -2.37 -3.36
CA HIS A 31 9.11 -2.47 -1.89
C HIS A 31 8.28 -3.69 -1.46
N SER A 32 8.97 -4.76 -1.08
CA SER A 32 8.32 -6.00 -0.63
C SER A 32 7.60 -5.80 0.71
N VAL A 33 6.26 -5.80 0.67
CA VAL A 33 5.40 -5.81 1.85
C VAL A 33 4.88 -7.24 2.09
N PRO A 34 5.20 -7.87 3.23
CA PRO A 34 4.78 -9.24 3.51
C PRO A 34 3.28 -9.31 3.83
N SER A 35 2.63 -10.40 3.39
CA SER A 35 1.23 -10.65 3.68
C SER A 35 0.90 -12.12 3.56
N PHE A 36 0.14 -12.67 4.52
CA PHE A 36 -0.47 -14.01 4.38
C PHE A 36 -1.93 -13.97 3.93
N CYS A 37 -2.66 -12.89 4.26
CA CYS A 37 -4.11 -12.80 4.04
C CYS A 37 -4.50 -11.89 2.87
N TYR A 38 -3.55 -11.49 2.02
CA TYR A 38 -3.78 -10.60 0.88
C TYR A 38 -3.52 -11.33 -0.44
N TYR A 39 -4.54 -11.36 -1.29
CA TYR A 39 -4.53 -11.93 -2.63
C TYR A 39 -5.33 -10.98 -3.53
N ALA A 40 -4.82 -10.66 -4.72
CA ALA A 40 -5.38 -9.60 -5.58
C ALA A 40 -6.84 -9.85 -6.01
N ASP A 41 -7.19 -11.12 -6.22
CA ASP A 41 -8.51 -11.54 -6.71
C ASP A 41 -9.50 -11.93 -5.60
N LEU A 42 -9.11 -11.82 -4.33
CA LEU A 42 -9.94 -12.20 -3.19
C LEU A 42 -10.30 -10.99 -2.32
N ALA A 43 -11.38 -11.15 -1.55
CA ALA A 43 -11.79 -10.14 -0.58
C ALA A 43 -10.73 -9.95 0.53
N LEU A 44 -10.63 -8.71 1.03
CA LEU A 44 -9.69 -8.34 2.08
C LEU A 44 -10.05 -9.00 3.42
N GLN A 45 -9.14 -9.82 3.95
CA GLN A 45 -9.32 -10.51 5.22
C GLN A 45 -8.83 -9.73 6.44
N ALA A 46 -7.79 -8.90 6.30
CA ALA A 46 -7.17 -8.10 7.37
C ALA A 46 -6.78 -8.88 8.66
N SER A 47 -6.57 -10.20 8.55
CA SER A 47 -6.32 -11.09 9.68
C SER A 47 -4.84 -11.19 10.08
N CYS A 48 -3.91 -11.18 9.12
CA CYS A 48 -2.50 -11.49 9.41
C CYS A 48 -1.68 -10.33 9.99
N ARG A 49 -2.13 -9.07 9.79
CA ARG A 49 -1.44 -7.84 10.24
C ARG A 49 0.05 -7.72 9.85
N MET A 50 0.52 -8.50 8.88
CA MET A 50 1.92 -8.43 8.43
C MET A 50 2.22 -7.24 7.53
N CYS A 51 1.22 -6.74 6.80
CA CYS A 51 1.38 -5.63 5.87
C CYS A 51 1.36 -4.25 6.56
N LEU A 52 1.60 -4.22 7.87
CA LEU A 52 1.65 -2.97 8.63
C LEU A 52 2.87 -2.16 8.19
N VAL A 53 2.63 -0.88 7.94
CA VAL A 53 3.66 0.09 7.56
C VAL A 53 3.49 1.35 8.39
N ARG A 54 4.57 2.12 8.53
CA ARG A 54 4.53 3.42 9.20
C ARG A 54 4.09 4.48 8.20
N ILE A 55 3.10 5.29 8.60
CA ILE A 55 2.68 6.47 7.84
C ILE A 55 3.07 7.71 8.64
N GLU A 56 3.75 8.66 8.00
CA GLU A 56 4.09 9.93 8.64
C GLU A 56 2.83 10.70 9.06
N LYS A 57 2.89 11.36 10.22
CA LYS A 57 1.77 12.10 10.83
C LYS A 57 0.55 11.24 11.21
N MET A 58 0.65 9.91 11.11
CA MET A 58 -0.32 8.98 11.70
C MET A 58 0.29 8.30 12.94
N PRO A 59 -0.14 8.68 14.16
CA PRO A 59 0.45 8.16 15.39
C PRO A 59 0.08 6.70 15.69
N LYS A 60 -1.00 6.19 15.09
CA LYS A 60 -1.45 4.79 15.22
C LYS A 60 -2.00 4.26 13.90
N LEU A 61 -1.60 3.03 13.56
CA LEU A 61 -2.21 2.12 12.60
C LEU A 61 -2.17 0.70 13.19
#